data_AF-A0A7X9U782-F1
#
_entry.id   AF-A0A7X9U782-F1
#
_cell.length_a   1.000
_cell.length_b   1.000
_cell.length_c   1.000
_cell.angle_alpha   90.00
_cell.angle_beta   90.00
_cell.angle_gamma   90.00
#
_symmetry.space_group_name_H-M   'P 1'
#
loop_
_entity.id
_entity.type
_entity.pdbx_description
1 polymer ?
#
loop_
_entity_poly.entity_id
_entity_poly.type
_entity_poly.pdbx_seq_one_letter_code
_entity_poly.pdbx_strand_id
1 'polypeptide(L)'
;MEVDYLNYSLQELHEAWMTIDDYAYPERAIKVYQLLKNAEAKATEDNSSSASFTWVASVLRNFSRPRLYDPSFSDILLEESSATMKEQRVIKLIAKRESIDH
;
A
#
# COMPACT_ATOMS: atom_id res chain seq x y z
N MET A 1 7.31 -11.97 -16.52
CA MET A 1 6.04 -11.29 -16.78
C MET A 1 6.10 -9.94 -16.10
N GLU A 2 6.18 -8.85 -16.87
CA GLU A 2 6.14 -7.50 -16.33
C GLU A 2 4.67 -7.11 -16.18
N VAL A 3 4.25 -6.79 -14.96
CA VAL A 3 2.88 -6.33 -14.70
C VAL A 3 2.88 -4.82 -14.81
N ASP A 4 2.03 -4.29 -15.67
CA ASP A 4 1.83 -2.86 -15.77
C ASP A 4 0.74 -2.40 -14.78
N TYR A 5 1.18 -1.60 -13.81
CA TYR A 5 0.32 -1.07 -12.73
C TYR A 5 -0.19 0.35 -13.04
N LEU A 6 0.20 0.95 -14.16
CA LEU A 6 -0.10 2.35 -14.47
C LEU A 6 -1.60 2.64 -14.63
N ASN A 7 -2.36 1.65 -15.10
CA ASN A 7 -3.80 1.77 -15.32
C ASN A 7 -4.64 1.24 -14.14
N TYR A 8 -3.99 0.83 -13.05
CA TYR A 8 -4.71 0.29 -11.89
C TYR A 8 -5.42 1.45 -11.17
N SER A 9 -6.66 1.19 -10.78
CA SER A 9 -7.38 2.03 -9.82
C SER A 9 -6.70 1.98 -8.45
N LEU A 10 -7.03 2.95 -7.59
CA LEU A 10 -6.50 2.98 -6.22
C LEU A 10 -6.75 1.66 -5.48
N GLN A 11 -7.95 1.09 -5.64
CA GLN A 11 -8.30 -0.21 -5.03
C GLN A 11 -7.39 -1.34 -5.55
N GLU A 12 -7.21 -1.44 -6.86
CA GLU A 12 -6.35 -2.47 -7.47
C GLU A 12 -4.88 -2.29 -7.05
N LEU A 13 -4.40 -1.05 -6.87
CA LEU A 13 -3.07 -0.78 -6.33
C LEU A 13 -2.92 -1.26 -4.88
N HIS A 14 -3.95 -1.10 -4.04
CA HIS A 14 -3.94 -1.63 -2.67
C HIS A 14 -3.94 -3.16 -2.66
N GLU A 15 -4.75 -3.81 -3.51
CA GLU A 15 -4.76 -5.27 -3.64
C GLU A 15 -3.40 -5.81 -4.13
N ALA A 16 -2.81 -5.15 -5.13
CA ALA A 16 -1.46 -5.44 -5.59
C ALA A 16 -0.43 -5.25 -4.46
N TRP A 17 -0.57 -4.19 -3.67
CA TRP A 17 0.30 -3.96 -2.53
C TRP A 17 0.20 -5.07 -1.47
N MET A 18 -0.98 -5.58 -1.16
CA MET A 18 -1.12 -6.66 -0.17
C MET A 18 -0.59 -8.00 -0.67
N THR A 19 -0.62 -8.24 -1.98
CA THR A 19 -0.26 -9.52 -2.60
C THR A 19 1.20 -9.64 -3.02
N ILE A 20 1.89 -8.53 -3.28
CA ILE A 20 3.30 -8.56 -3.70
C ILE A 20 4.19 -9.00 -2.53
N ASP A 21 5.08 -9.95 -2.76
CA ASP A 21 6.20 -10.21 -1.85
C ASP A 21 7.33 -9.21 -2.12
N ASP A 22 7.60 -8.31 -1.16
CA ASP A 22 8.66 -7.31 -1.27
C ASP A 22 10.08 -7.88 -1.16
N TYR A 23 10.25 -9.07 -0.58
CA TYR A 23 11.54 -9.75 -0.53
C TYR A 23 11.90 -10.37 -1.87
N ALA A 24 10.93 -11.05 -2.51
CA ALA A 24 11.13 -11.70 -3.80
C ALA A 24 11.10 -10.70 -4.97
N TYR A 25 10.28 -9.65 -4.87
CA TYR A 25 10.05 -8.70 -5.97
C TYR A 25 10.14 -7.23 -5.50
N PRO A 26 11.32 -6.77 -5.01
CA PRO A 26 11.48 -5.43 -4.46
C PRO A 26 11.19 -4.32 -5.48
N GLU A 27 11.51 -4.53 -6.75
CA GLU A 27 11.20 -3.57 -7.84
C GLU A 27 9.70 -3.33 -8.01
N ARG A 28 8.90 -4.41 -7.94
CA ARG A 28 7.45 -4.31 -8.08
C ARG A 28 6.83 -3.64 -6.87
N ALA A 29 7.31 -3.99 -5.68
CA ALA A 29 6.86 -3.36 -4.43
C ALA A 29 7.11 -1.85 -4.46
N ILE A 30 8.28 -1.40 -4.93
CA ILE A 30 8.60 0.02 -5.06
C ILE A 30 7.70 0.71 -6.08
N LYS A 31 7.52 0.12 -7.28
CA LYS A 31 6.67 0.69 -8.33
C LYS A 31 5.22 0.87 -7.85
N VAL A 32 4.63 -0.16 -7.23
CA VAL A 32 3.28 -0.09 -6.67
C VAL A 32 3.20 0.94 -5.55
N TYR A 33 4.18 0.97 -4.64
CA TYR A 33 4.22 1.96 -3.56
C TYR A 33 4.24 3.40 -4.09
N GLN A 34 5.07 3.70 -5.09
CA GLN A 34 5.13 5.03 -5.69
C GLN A 34 3.81 5.44 -6.36
N LEU A 35 3.17 4.52 -7.10
CA LEU A 35 1.88 4.77 -7.74
C LEU A 35 0.77 5.01 -6.70
N LEU A 36 0.78 4.22 -5.63
CA LEU A 36 -0.18 4.32 -4.54
C LEU A 36 -0.05 5.67 -3.81
N LYS A 37 1.17 6.12 -3.49
CA LYS A 37 1.40 7.46 -2.91
C LYS A 37 1.01 8.61 -3.83
N ASN A 38 1.24 8.48 -5.13
CA ASN A 38 0.83 9.49 -6.11
C ASN A 38 -0.70 9.56 -6.22
N ALA A 39 -1.37 8.41 -6.27
CA ALA A 39 -2.83 8.34 -6.29
C ALA A 39 -3.46 8.89 -5.00
N GLU A 40 -2.89 8.59 -3.83
CA GLU A 40 -3.29 9.15 -2.53
C GLU A 40 -3.11 10.67 -2.47
N ALA A 41 -1.97 11.18 -2.95
CA ALA A 41 -1.70 12.61 -2.98
C ALA A 41 -2.72 13.34 -3.86
N LYS A 42 -3.02 12.82 -5.06
CA LYS A 42 -4.06 13.38 -5.95
C LYS A 42 -5.45 13.35 -5.31
N ALA A 43 -5.83 12.25 -4.67
CA ALA A 43 -7.11 12.14 -3.98
C ALA A 43 -7.25 13.11 -2.78
N THR A 44 -6.11 13.47 -2.17
CA THR A 44 -6.03 14.45 -1.06
C THR A 44 -6.02 15.88 -1.58
N GLU A 45 -5.40 16.17 -2.73
CA GLU A 45 -5.44 17.49 -3.38
C GLU A 45 -6.86 17.82 -3.85
N ASP A 46 -7.58 16.84 -4.38
CA ASP A 46 -8.99 16.99 -4.78
C ASP A 46 -9.95 17.12 -3.58
N ASN A 47 -9.53 16.69 -2.39
CA ASN A 47 -10.29 16.80 -1.13
C ASN A 47 -9.49 17.61 -0.10
N SER A 48 -9.63 18.94 -0.14
CA SER A 48 -9.07 19.94 0.80
C SER A 48 -9.39 19.73 2.31
N SER A 49 -9.87 18.56 2.75
CA SER A 49 -10.10 18.25 4.16
C SER A 49 -9.11 17.20 4.65
N SER A 50 -8.04 17.70 5.26
CA SER A 50 -7.21 17.07 6.29
C SER A 50 -7.78 15.77 6.87
N ALA A 51 -7.22 14.64 6.45
CA ALA A 51 -7.23 13.42 7.23
C ALA A 51 -5.98 12.61 6.90
N SER A 52 -4.85 13.03 7.47
CA SER A 52 -3.64 12.21 7.61
C SER A 52 -3.88 11.06 8.59
N PHE A 53 -4.86 10.20 8.30
CA PHE A 53 -5.20 9.03 9.07
C PHE A 53 -5.10 7.80 8.16
N THR A 54 -3.94 7.16 8.26
CA THR A 54 -3.67 5.74 7.95
C THR A 54 -4.63 5.12 6.93
N TRP A 55 -4.32 5.26 5.65
CA TRP A 55 -5.00 4.58 4.54
C TRP A 55 -5.18 3.07 4.79
N VAL A 56 -4.21 2.47 5.51
CA VAL A 56 -4.24 1.08 5.96
C VAL A 56 -5.50 0.79 6.78
N ALA A 57 -5.86 1.65 7.74
CA ALA A 57 -7.08 1.50 8.53
C ALA A 57 -8.36 1.68 7.68
N SER A 58 -8.33 2.53 6.65
CA SER A 58 -9.48 2.76 5.77
C SER A 58 -9.74 1.60 4.81
N VAL A 59 -8.68 1.00 4.22
CA VAL A 59 -8.80 -0.15 3.32
C VAL A 59 -9.19 -1.41 4.09
N LEU A 60 -8.58 -1.65 5.25
CA LEU A 60 -8.93 -2.78 6.12
C LEU A 60 -10.39 -2.72 6.55
N ARG A 61 -10.87 -1.54 6.91
CA ARG A 61 -12.27 -1.32 7.30
C ARG A 61 -13.26 -1.49 6.14
N ASN A 62 -12.80 -1.28 4.90
CA ASN A 62 -13.62 -1.48 3.70
C ASN A 62 -13.61 -2.94 3.23
N PHE A 63 -12.49 -3.65 3.39
CA PHE A 63 -12.37 -5.09 3.13
C PHE A 63 -13.07 -5.97 4.18
N SER A 64 -13.24 -5.48 5.41
CA SER A 64 -13.94 -6.17 6.49
C SER A 64 -15.48 -6.01 6.45
N ARG A 65 -16.05 -5.48 5.35
CA ARG A 65 -17.52 -5.51 5.11
C ARG A 65 -17.92 -6.77 4.33
N PRO A 66 -19.07 -7.38 4.67
CA PRO A 66 -19.12 -8.81 4.94
C PRO A 66 -19.30 -9.65 3.67
N ARG A 67 -18.34 -10.53 3.41
CA ARG A 67 -18.59 -11.83 2.77
C ARG A 67 -18.20 -12.93 3.75
N LEU A 68 -19.18 -13.31 4.58
CA LEU A 68 -19.27 -14.57 5.34
C LEU A 68 -18.25 -14.86 6.47
N TYR A 69 -17.18 -14.08 6.61
CA TYR A 69 -16.28 -14.14 7.77
C TYR A 69 -16.19 -12.76 8.42
N ASP A 70 -16.46 -12.69 9.72
CA ASP A 70 -16.22 -11.53 10.56
C ASP A 70 -14.74 -11.62 11.00
N PRO A 71 -13.79 -10.93 10.35
CA PRO A 71 -12.40 -10.96 10.78
C PRO A 71 -12.32 -10.41 12.20
N SER A 72 -11.63 -11.12 13.09
CA SER A 72 -11.49 -10.65 14.46
C SER A 72 -10.74 -9.31 14.45
N PHE A 73 -11.01 -8.44 15.43
CA PHE A 73 -10.29 -7.18 15.57
C PHE A 73 -8.75 -7.38 15.59
N SER A 74 -8.29 -8.52 16.10
CA SER A 74 -6.88 -8.93 16.06
C SER A 74 -6.35 -9.20 14.65
N ASP A 75 -7.16 -9.76 13.75
CA ASP A 75 -6.75 -10.03 12.36
C ASP A 75 -6.55 -8.71 11.60
N ILE A 76 -7.46 -7.75 11.82
CA ILE A 76 -7.38 -6.40 11.26
C ILE A 76 -6.10 -5.69 11.73
N LEU A 77 -5.82 -5.73 13.04
CA LEU A 77 -4.61 -5.12 13.60
C LEU A 77 -3.32 -5.79 13.10
N LEU A 78 -3.33 -7.11 12.92
CA LEU A 78 -2.19 -7.86 12.40
C LEU A 78 -1.89 -7.50 10.94
N GLU A 79 -2.94 -7.37 10.12
CA GLU A 79 -2.83 -6.96 8.73
C GLU A 79 -2.33 -5.50 8.61
N GLU A 80 -2.80 -4.61 9.48
CA GLU A 80 -2.31 -3.23 9.57
C GLU A 80 -0.82 -3.18 9.94
N SER A 81 -0.42 -3.94 10.96
CA SER A 81 0.98 -4.04 11.37
C SER A 81 1.86 -4.61 10.25
N SER A 82 1.38 -5.61 9.53
CA SER A 82 2.11 -6.22 8.41
C SER A 82 2.32 -5.24 7.26
N ALA A 83 1.27 -4.48 6.89
CA ALA A 83 1.33 -3.47 5.84
C ALA A 83 2.27 -2.31 6.20
N THR A 84 2.22 -1.82 7.44
CA THR A 84 3.12 -0.75 7.92
C THR A 84 4.57 -1.20 7.99
N MET A 85 4.85 -2.42 8.45
CA MET A 85 6.20 -2.99 8.43
C MET A 85 6.72 -3.13 7.00
N LYS A 86 5.87 -3.53 6.06
CA LYS A 86 6.22 -3.62 4.63
C LYS A 86 6.54 -2.24 4.05
N GLU A 87 5.74 -1.22 4.36
CA GLU A 87 5.97 0.16 3.93
C GLU A 87 7.34 0.65 4.40
N GLN A 88 7.69 0.44 5.68
CA GLN A 88 9.01 0.79 6.20
C GLN A 88 10.16 0.09 5.48
N ARG A 89 10.00 -1.19 5.12
CA ARG A 89 11.02 -1.93 4.37
C ARG A 89 11.19 -1.37 2.96
N VAL A 90 10.10 -1.09 2.26
CA VAL A 90 10.13 -0.53 0.91
C VAL A 90 10.75 0.86 0.91
N ILE A 91 10.44 1.71 1.88
CA ILE A 91 11.09 3.03 2.04
C ILE A 91 12.60 2.89 2.19
N LYS A 92 13.07 1.94 3.02
CA LYS A 92 14.51 1.67 3.17
C LYS A 92 15.16 1.18 1.87
N LEU A 93 14.45 0.37 1.09
CA LEU A 93 14.93 -0.09 -0.22
C LEU A 93 15.08 1.07 -1.21
N ILE A 94 14.13 2.01 -1.23
CA ILE A 94 14.20 3.22 -2.07
C ILE A 94 15.41 4.06 -1.67
N ALA A 95 15.55 4.39 -0.37
CA ALA A 95 16.66 5.20 0.13
C ALA A 95 18.03 4.56 -0.17
N LYS A 96 18.14 3.22 -0.04
CA LYS A 96 19.37 2.50 -0.38
C LYS A 96 19.74 2.66 -1.86
N ARG A 97 18.78 2.69 -2.77
CA ARG A 97 19.04 2.86 -4.20
C ARG A 97 19.47 4.27 -4.55
N GLU A 98 18.78 5.27 -4.01
CA GLU A 98 19.14 6.68 -4.19
C GLU A 98 20.57 6.97 -3.67
N SER A 99 21.04 6.23 -2.65
CA SER A 99 22.42 6.35 -2.16
C SER A 99 23.49 5.67 -3.01
N ILE A 100 23.11 4.79 -3.95
CA ILE A 100 24.05 4.08 -4.85
C ILE A 100 24.27 4.86 -6.16
N ASP A 101 23.27 5.65 -6.58
CA ASP A 101 23.33 6.46 -7.80
C ASP A 101 24.06 7.82 -7.60
N HIS A 102 24.63 8.06 -6.42
CA HIS A 102 25.43 9.25 -6.05
C HIS A 102 26.90 8.91 -5.83
#